data_AF-A0AA36I718-F1
#
_entry.id   AF-A0AA36I718-F1
#
_cell.length_a   1.000
_cell.length_b   1.000
_cell.length_c   1.000
_cell.angle_alpha   90.00
_cell.angle_beta   90.00
_cell.angle_gamma   90.00
#
_symmetry.space_group_name_H-M   'P 1'
#
loop_
_entity.id
_entity.type
_entity.pdbx_description
1 polymer ?
#
loop_
_entity_poly.entity_id
_entity_poly.type
_entity_poly.pdbx_seq_one_letter_code
_entity_poly.pdbx_strand_id
1 'polypeptide(L)'
;MDKMTSGKVISPNFSLASEGSVQYVESQEQRASLVMEKLEETRAIKEHAEERHRELQVALGQTKGMDRDKTPWRVILLDRLTGCVQRWVSYASLQLKPDDPNSPVEDDEDFQHAKEVHVPLWRRMLRAVVQSWMFEAFFAVVILTNSAVIAMQVEDLARNPGAAPSDASFLITSVYTFLFTMELLLRILAGGFAIFCGAEWSWHVLDFLVVSSSIFEFALEVALQEAGDGNGNVFTNMRLLRILRIGRITRAIRIVRLVKFIRSLRSLLYSIGHTLRAMVWSVVLLALIIFLFGLIFTDITSEYLARDAHERTEVTEGFLKSRFGGLQASMHTLYASITGGLTWIEARDALAEISDIWGFLFEAYIAFCLFAVLNVMTGVFCQSAMDSAEKDHELVLQNVVQEKAKYFRAVRRLFTQLDKNADGDVTAAEFELAINDPSLRSVFDALEINAADAWALFQQLDSDGNHHVDVDEFLEGCMLLKGPARSIDVVCIKRDVAGLRMRIDNQGLELGKLSKNLQKLCDALNPASRGKTARENCPS
;
A
#
# COMPACT_ATOMS: atom_id res chain seq x y z
N MET A 1 -18.01 -75.54 -0.62
CA MET A 1 -16.86 -75.87 -1.48
C MET A 1 -16.78 -74.78 -2.52
N ASP A 2 -15.83 -73.86 -2.58
CA ASP A 2 -14.66 -73.57 -1.77
C ASP A 2 -14.09 -72.22 -2.26
N LYS A 3 -13.39 -71.50 -1.38
CA LYS A 3 -12.44 -70.38 -1.61
C LYS A 3 -12.94 -68.94 -1.72
N MET A 4 -12.74 -68.23 -0.59
CA MET A 4 -12.29 -66.84 -0.47
C MET A 4 -11.09 -66.50 -1.39
N THR A 5 -10.98 -65.25 -1.83
CA THR A 5 -9.80 -64.37 -1.59
C THR A 5 -10.04 -62.92 -2.02
N SER A 6 -9.95 -62.02 -1.03
CA SER A 6 -9.34 -60.67 -1.04
C SER A 6 -9.59 -59.72 -2.22
N GLY A 7 -10.57 -58.82 -2.08
CA GLY A 7 -10.66 -57.56 -2.83
C GLY A 7 -10.18 -56.39 -1.97
N LYS A 8 -8.97 -55.91 -2.23
CA LYS A 8 -8.38 -54.71 -1.61
C LYS A 8 -8.97 -53.49 -2.32
N VAL A 9 -9.86 -52.75 -1.66
CA VAL A 9 -10.38 -51.46 -2.15
C VAL A 9 -9.24 -50.44 -2.01
N ILE A 10 -8.69 -50.01 -3.15
CA ILE A 10 -7.74 -48.90 -3.21
C ILE A 10 -8.57 -47.61 -3.26
N SER A 11 -8.51 -46.81 -2.20
CA SER A 11 -9.09 -45.47 -2.12
C SER A 11 -8.33 -44.50 -3.06
N PRO A 12 -9.00 -43.70 -3.90
CA PRO A 12 -8.34 -42.79 -4.85
C PRO A 12 -7.93 -41.42 -4.26
N ASN A 13 -7.90 -41.25 -2.94
CA ASN A 13 -7.78 -39.92 -2.30
C ASN A 13 -6.35 -39.49 -1.89
N PHE A 14 -5.30 -40.25 -2.22
CA PHE A 14 -3.94 -39.92 -1.76
C PHE A 14 -3.10 -39.11 -2.77
N SER A 15 -3.49 -39.02 -4.06
CA SER A 15 -2.71 -38.30 -5.08
C SER A 15 -3.04 -36.81 -5.21
N LEU A 16 -4.24 -36.37 -4.79
CA LEU A 16 -4.64 -34.95 -4.83
C LEU A 16 -4.02 -34.11 -3.69
N ALA A 17 -3.62 -34.75 -2.59
CA ALA A 17 -2.92 -34.07 -1.50
C ALA A 17 -1.44 -33.78 -1.84
N SER A 18 -0.79 -34.65 -2.65
CA SER A 18 0.60 -34.46 -3.03
C SER A 18 0.79 -33.35 -4.06
N GLU A 19 -0.12 -33.20 -5.03
CA GLU A 19 -0.04 -32.11 -6.02
C GLU A 19 -0.28 -30.72 -5.38
N GLY A 20 -1.21 -30.63 -4.43
CA GLY A 20 -1.44 -29.40 -3.65
C GLY A 20 -0.25 -29.03 -2.76
N SER A 21 0.44 -30.01 -2.19
CA SER A 21 1.67 -29.77 -1.41
C SER A 21 2.87 -29.35 -2.28
N VAL A 22 2.98 -29.88 -3.51
CA VAL A 22 4.06 -29.50 -4.44
C VAL A 22 3.85 -28.09 -4.99
N GLN A 23 2.62 -27.73 -5.39
CA GLN A 23 2.30 -26.34 -5.77
C GLN A 23 2.46 -25.36 -4.60
N TYR A 24 2.17 -25.79 -3.37
CA TYR A 24 2.40 -24.97 -2.18
C TYR A 24 3.90 -24.76 -1.94
N VAL A 25 4.74 -25.80 -2.11
CA VAL A 25 6.19 -25.69 -1.94
C VAL A 25 6.84 -24.83 -3.05
N GLU A 26 6.45 -25.00 -4.32
CA GLU A 26 6.91 -24.14 -5.43
C GLU A 26 6.51 -22.67 -5.22
N SER A 27 5.30 -22.42 -4.71
CA SER A 27 4.84 -21.07 -4.34
C SER A 27 5.66 -20.47 -3.19
N GLN A 28 6.05 -21.27 -2.20
CA GLN A 28 6.90 -20.83 -1.10
C GLN A 28 8.34 -20.54 -1.56
N GLU A 29 8.87 -21.30 -2.51
CA GLU A 29 10.22 -21.12 -3.06
C GLU A 29 10.31 -19.85 -3.94
N GLN A 30 9.28 -19.58 -4.76
CA GLN A 30 9.14 -18.32 -5.48
C GLN A 30 8.96 -17.11 -4.54
N ARG A 31 8.20 -17.29 -3.45
CA ARG A 31 8.06 -16.27 -2.39
C ARG A 31 9.38 -16.01 -1.67
N ALA A 32 10.15 -17.06 -1.36
CA ALA A 32 11.46 -16.94 -0.74
C ALA A 32 12.46 -16.22 -1.66
N SER A 33 12.46 -16.54 -2.96
CA SER A 33 13.27 -15.86 -3.97
C SER A 33 12.97 -14.36 -4.05
N LEU A 34 11.70 -13.97 -4.12
CA LEU A 34 11.28 -12.56 -4.20
C LEU A 34 11.60 -11.79 -2.90
N VAL A 35 11.46 -12.45 -1.74
CA VAL A 35 11.83 -11.89 -0.45
C VAL A 35 13.34 -11.67 -0.36
N MET A 36 14.15 -12.63 -0.83
CA MET A 36 15.60 -12.51 -0.88
C MET A 36 16.06 -11.39 -1.83
N GLU A 37 15.45 -11.26 -3.01
CA GLU A 37 15.74 -10.16 -3.94
C GLU A 37 15.44 -8.79 -3.32
N LYS A 38 14.27 -8.63 -2.68
CA LYS A 38 13.94 -7.39 -1.95
C LYS A 38 14.84 -7.14 -0.74
N LEU A 39 15.29 -8.18 -0.05
CA LEU A 39 16.24 -8.06 1.06
C LEU A 39 17.62 -7.61 0.56
N GLU A 40 18.06 -8.09 -0.61
CA GLU A 40 19.30 -7.63 -1.25
C GLU A 40 19.22 -6.17 -1.68
N GLU A 41 18.12 -5.75 -2.33
CA GLU A 41 17.88 -4.33 -2.65
C GLU A 41 17.90 -3.47 -1.38
N THR A 42 17.22 -3.90 -0.32
CA THR A 42 17.16 -3.16 0.95
C THR A 42 18.52 -3.12 1.64
N ARG A 43 19.34 -4.19 1.53
CA ARG A 43 20.72 -4.24 2.05
C ARG A 43 21.62 -3.26 1.31
N ALA A 44 21.55 -3.21 -0.02
CA ALA A 44 22.33 -2.28 -0.83
C ALA A 44 22.01 -0.80 -0.49
N ILE A 45 20.73 -0.46 -0.31
CA ILE A 45 20.32 0.90 0.07
C ILE A 45 20.79 1.22 1.51
N LYS A 46 20.73 0.25 2.44
CA LYS A 46 21.25 0.41 3.80
C LYS A 46 22.75 0.68 3.81
N GLU A 47 23.54 -0.11 3.09
CA GLU A 47 25.00 0.08 2.99
C GLU A 47 25.34 1.47 2.43
N HIS A 48 24.64 1.91 1.39
CA HIS A 48 24.83 3.25 0.80
C HIS A 48 24.48 4.38 1.79
N ALA A 49 23.44 4.20 2.60
CA ALA A 49 23.06 5.17 3.63
C ALA A 49 24.05 5.20 4.81
N GLU A 50 24.61 4.05 5.21
CA GLU A 50 25.66 3.97 6.23
C GLU A 50 26.97 4.63 5.77
N GLU A 51 27.30 4.50 4.49
CA GLU A 51 28.42 5.20 3.87
C GLU A 51 28.22 6.72 3.88
N ARG A 52 27.06 7.19 3.43
CA ARG A 52 26.64 8.61 3.53
C ARG A 52 26.67 9.13 4.98
N HIS A 53 26.27 8.31 5.94
CA HIS A 53 26.33 8.67 7.36
C HIS A 53 27.79 8.88 7.81
N ARG A 54 28.70 7.97 7.43
CA ARG A 54 30.14 8.10 7.73
C ARG A 54 30.74 9.35 7.10
N GLU A 55 30.41 9.66 5.86
CA GLU A 55 30.86 10.90 5.19
C GLU A 55 30.38 12.15 5.94
N LEU A 56 29.10 12.18 6.35
CA LEU A 56 28.54 13.30 7.11
C LEU A 56 29.16 13.43 8.52
N GLN A 57 29.47 12.33 9.19
CA GLN A 57 30.20 12.31 10.47
C GLN A 57 31.60 12.90 10.33
N VAL A 58 32.33 12.53 9.27
CA VAL A 58 33.66 13.09 8.96
C VAL A 58 33.56 14.58 8.67
N ALA A 59 32.58 15.02 7.88
CA ALA A 59 32.34 16.44 7.61
C ALA A 59 31.95 17.23 8.89
N LEU A 60 31.16 16.64 9.79
CA LEU A 60 30.83 17.21 11.09
C LEU A 60 32.08 17.34 11.99
N GLY A 61 32.95 16.33 11.98
CA GLY A 61 34.22 16.35 12.70
C GLY A 61 35.17 17.44 12.20
N GLN A 62 35.29 17.58 10.88
CA GLN A 62 36.12 18.62 10.24
C GLN A 62 35.60 20.04 10.51
N THR A 63 34.27 20.22 10.57
CA THR A 63 33.65 21.54 10.84
C THR A 63 33.70 21.95 12.32
N LYS A 64 33.77 21.01 13.27
CA LYS A 64 33.99 21.30 14.70
C LYS A 64 35.37 21.89 15.01
N GLY A 65 36.34 21.75 14.09
CA GLY A 65 37.68 22.35 14.20
C GLY A 65 37.78 23.80 13.69
N MET A 66 36.72 24.33 13.06
CA MET A 66 36.66 25.73 12.61
C MET A 66 35.96 26.59 13.65
N ASP A 67 36.47 27.82 13.80
CA ASP A 67 36.13 28.81 14.84
C ASP A 67 34.63 28.89 15.18
N ARG A 68 34.29 28.71 16.47
CA ARG A 68 32.91 28.48 16.98
C ARG A 68 31.93 29.62 16.67
N ASP A 69 32.42 30.82 16.38
CA ASP A 69 31.59 32.01 16.20
C ASP A 69 31.08 32.22 14.77
N LYS A 70 31.56 31.45 13.77
CA LYS A 70 31.23 31.72 12.34
C LYS A 70 30.29 30.71 11.66
N THR A 71 29.96 29.57 12.27
CA THR A 71 29.12 28.54 11.61
C THR A 71 28.12 27.78 12.52
N PRO A 72 27.27 28.43 13.34
CA PRO A 72 26.33 27.70 14.22
C PRO A 72 25.32 26.85 13.46
N TRP A 73 24.74 27.39 12.38
CA TRP A 73 23.64 26.73 11.67
C TRP A 73 24.10 25.50 10.86
N ARG A 74 25.33 25.51 10.33
CA ARG A 74 25.88 24.39 9.54
C ARG A 74 26.11 23.16 10.41
N VAL A 75 26.70 23.35 11.59
CA VAL A 75 26.94 22.26 12.55
C VAL A 75 25.61 21.69 13.05
N ILE A 76 24.61 22.53 13.35
CA ILE A 76 23.27 22.08 13.76
C ILE A 76 22.55 21.33 12.62
N LEU A 77 22.68 21.80 11.37
CA LEU A 77 22.07 21.16 10.21
C LEU A 77 22.73 19.80 9.93
N LEU A 78 24.06 19.74 9.91
CA LEU A 78 24.82 18.50 9.72
C LEU A 78 24.52 17.49 10.84
N ASP A 79 24.51 17.92 12.11
CA ASP A 79 24.18 17.06 13.26
C ASP A 79 22.78 16.45 13.14
N ARG A 80 21.80 17.26 12.73
CA ARG A 80 20.42 16.81 12.47
C ARG A 80 20.31 15.90 11.26
N LEU A 81 21.07 16.13 10.19
CA LEU A 81 21.13 15.26 9.01
C LEU A 81 21.74 13.90 9.37
N THR A 82 22.86 13.86 10.10
CA THR A 82 23.43 12.61 10.63
C THR A 82 22.41 11.86 11.48
N GLY A 83 21.68 12.54 12.37
CA GLY A 83 20.66 11.92 13.20
C GLY A 83 19.39 11.46 12.44
N CYS A 84 19.14 12.01 11.25
CA CYS A 84 18.08 11.55 10.34
C CYS A 84 18.51 10.29 9.59
N VAL A 85 19.72 10.30 9.03
CA VAL A 85 20.30 9.13 8.34
C VAL A 85 20.45 7.95 9.30
N GLN A 86 20.93 8.19 10.53
CA GLN A 86 21.02 7.14 11.58
C GLN A 86 19.67 6.49 11.85
N ARG A 87 18.60 7.28 12.01
CA ARG A 87 17.25 6.77 12.27
C ARG A 87 16.69 5.99 11.09
N TRP A 88 16.96 6.45 9.86
CA TRP A 88 16.57 5.74 8.66
C TRP A 88 17.31 4.40 8.53
N VAL A 89 18.63 4.38 8.77
CA VAL A 89 19.45 3.16 8.81
C VAL A 89 18.93 2.20 9.88
N SER A 90 18.62 2.68 11.10
CA SER A 90 18.04 1.86 12.16
C SER A 90 16.68 1.25 11.78
N TYR A 91 15.83 2.01 11.09
CA TYR A 91 14.55 1.52 10.58
C TYR A 91 14.73 0.48 9.47
N ALA A 92 15.65 0.71 8.54
CA ALA A 92 15.99 -0.23 7.48
C ALA A 92 16.59 -1.53 8.06
N SER A 93 17.42 -1.46 9.10
CA SER A 93 17.98 -2.64 9.77
C SER A 93 16.95 -3.49 10.50
N LEU A 94 15.86 -2.89 11.01
CA LEU A 94 14.74 -3.64 11.62
C LEU A 94 13.95 -4.44 10.58
N GLN A 95 13.83 -3.93 9.35
CA GLN A 95 13.18 -4.61 8.24
C GLN A 95 14.03 -5.76 7.65
N LEU A 96 15.35 -5.74 7.90
CA LEU A 96 16.34 -6.69 7.36
C LEU A 96 16.63 -7.88 8.29
N LYS A 97 16.08 -7.92 9.52
CA LYS A 97 16.33 -9.02 10.46
C LYS A 97 15.54 -10.25 9.97
N PRO A 98 16.20 -11.35 9.53
CA PRO A 98 15.48 -12.58 9.23
C PRO A 98 14.84 -13.10 10.53
N ASP A 99 13.57 -13.49 10.46
CA ASP A 99 12.85 -14.15 11.55
C ASP A 99 13.53 -15.51 11.81
N ASP A 100 14.54 -15.54 12.68
CA ASP A 100 15.10 -16.78 13.23
C ASP A 100 14.15 -17.30 14.31
N PRO A 101 13.45 -18.43 14.09
CA PRO A 101 12.49 -18.97 15.06
C PRO A 101 13.13 -19.46 16.37
N ASN A 102 14.46 -19.56 16.44
CA ASN A 102 15.20 -20.06 17.62
C ASN A 102 16.11 -19.01 18.28
N SER A 103 16.10 -17.74 17.86
CA SER A 103 16.87 -16.72 18.57
C SER A 103 16.25 -16.45 19.95
N PRO A 104 17.03 -16.38 21.04
CA PRO A 104 16.54 -15.89 22.32
C PRO A 104 15.88 -14.54 22.09
N VAL A 105 14.67 -14.37 22.61
CA VAL A 105 13.95 -13.10 22.58
C VAL A 105 14.75 -12.11 23.44
N GLU A 106 15.74 -11.45 22.85
CA GLU A 106 16.29 -10.23 23.44
C GLU A 106 15.13 -9.24 23.52
N ASP A 107 14.89 -8.73 24.74
CA ASP A 107 13.76 -7.91 25.13
C ASP A 107 13.53 -6.72 24.17
N ASP A 108 12.69 -6.91 23.17
CA ASP A 108 12.15 -5.83 22.33
C ASP A 108 11.32 -4.81 23.16
N GLU A 109 10.97 -5.16 24.40
CA GLU A 109 10.30 -4.26 25.35
C GLU A 109 11.23 -3.18 25.91
N ASP A 110 12.51 -3.47 26.15
CA ASP A 110 13.47 -2.46 26.61
C ASP A 110 13.76 -1.42 25.53
N PHE A 111 13.69 -1.80 24.25
CA PHE A 111 13.90 -0.86 23.13
C PHE A 111 12.69 0.03 22.85
N GLN A 112 11.47 -0.44 23.13
CA GLN A 112 10.26 0.39 23.06
C GLN A 112 10.13 1.31 24.26
N HIS A 113 10.52 0.89 25.47
CA HIS A 113 10.56 1.75 26.66
C HIS A 113 11.67 2.81 26.58
N ALA A 114 12.83 2.49 26.00
CA ALA A 114 13.93 3.43 25.81
C ALA A 114 13.62 4.59 24.83
N LYS A 115 12.57 4.46 23.99
CA LYS A 115 12.19 5.48 23.00
C LYS A 115 11.35 6.62 23.58
N GLU A 116 10.82 6.47 24.79
CA GLU A 116 9.95 7.46 25.44
C GLU A 116 10.68 8.50 26.30
N VAL A 117 11.96 8.28 26.60
CA VAL A 117 12.75 9.11 27.51
C VAL A 117 13.19 10.39 26.78
N HIS A 118 12.70 11.54 27.27
CA HIS A 118 12.98 12.92 26.83
C HIS A 118 12.22 13.49 25.61
N VAL A 119 10.93 13.19 25.46
CA VAL A 119 10.04 14.13 24.74
C VAL A 119 9.31 15.03 25.74
N PRO A 120 9.59 16.35 25.78
CA PRO A 120 8.99 17.24 26.76
C PRO A 120 7.46 17.26 26.63
N LEU A 121 6.76 17.43 27.76
CA LEU A 121 5.30 17.41 27.86
C LEU A 121 4.61 18.30 26.81
N TRP A 122 5.15 19.50 26.55
CA TRP A 122 4.61 20.40 25.52
C TRP A 122 4.63 19.80 24.11
N ARG A 123 5.64 18.98 23.75
CA ARG A 123 5.69 18.28 22.45
C ARG A 123 4.73 17.11 22.39
N ARG A 124 4.46 16.43 23.50
CA ARG A 124 3.45 15.36 23.58
C ARG A 124 2.04 15.95 23.37
N MET A 125 1.73 17.06 24.06
CA MET A 125 0.47 17.79 23.88
C MET A 125 0.33 18.36 22.45
N LEU A 126 1.40 18.94 21.90
CA LEU A 126 1.38 19.46 20.53
C LEU A 126 1.13 18.35 19.50
N ARG A 127 1.72 17.16 19.69
CA ARG A 127 1.42 15.99 18.85
C ARG A 127 -0.04 15.58 18.95
N ALA A 128 -0.60 15.51 20.16
CA ALA A 128 -2.00 15.19 20.35
C ALA A 128 -2.94 16.18 19.66
N VAL A 129 -2.62 17.48 19.66
CA VAL A 129 -3.38 18.51 18.95
C VAL A 129 -3.25 18.35 17.43
N VAL A 130 -2.02 18.25 16.91
CA VAL A 130 -1.77 18.16 15.45
C VAL A 130 -2.32 16.87 14.84
N GLN A 131 -2.36 15.78 15.60
CA GLN A 131 -2.92 14.49 15.17
C GLN A 131 -4.43 14.38 15.43
N SER A 132 -5.06 15.41 16.00
CA SER A 132 -6.50 15.39 16.24
C SER A 132 -7.28 15.53 14.93
N TRP A 133 -8.38 14.79 14.81
CA TRP A 133 -9.28 14.87 13.66
C TRP A 133 -9.82 16.30 13.44
N MET A 134 -10.01 17.07 14.52
CA MET A 134 -10.49 18.46 14.46
C MET A 134 -9.47 19.38 13.80
N PHE A 135 -8.18 19.21 14.13
CA PHE A 135 -7.09 19.97 13.51
C PHE A 135 -7.02 19.68 12.00
N GLU A 136 -7.10 18.41 11.62
CA GLU A 136 -7.10 18.02 10.21
C GLU A 136 -8.32 18.56 9.45
N ALA A 137 -9.53 18.45 10.04
CA ALA A 137 -10.75 18.96 9.45
C ALA A 137 -10.73 20.49 9.28
N PHE A 138 -10.21 21.23 10.26
CA PHE A 138 -10.06 22.68 10.18
C PHE A 138 -9.17 23.08 8.99
N PHE A 139 -7.98 22.50 8.87
CA PHE A 139 -7.07 22.85 7.77
C PHE A 139 -7.56 22.35 6.41
N ALA A 140 -8.34 21.27 6.35
CA ALA A 140 -9.05 20.86 5.14
C ALA A 140 -10.04 21.93 4.67
N VAL A 141 -10.85 22.50 5.59
CA VAL A 141 -11.77 23.60 5.26
C VAL A 141 -11.01 24.84 4.81
N VAL A 142 -9.93 25.22 5.50
CA VAL A 142 -9.09 26.37 5.12
C VAL A 142 -8.53 26.24 3.70
N ILE A 143 -8.16 25.03 3.28
CA ILE A 143 -7.67 24.78 1.91
C ILE A 143 -8.78 24.89 0.88
N LEU A 144 -9.97 24.37 1.18
CA LEU A 144 -11.12 24.47 0.30
C LEU A 144 -11.53 25.94 0.09
N THR A 145 -11.64 26.71 1.18
CA THR A 145 -11.98 28.12 1.09
C THR A 145 -10.87 28.94 0.43
N ASN A 146 -9.59 28.63 0.67
CA ASN A 146 -8.47 29.25 -0.03
C ASN A 146 -8.53 29.00 -1.53
N SER A 147 -8.84 27.77 -1.95
CA SER A 147 -8.95 27.38 -3.36
C SER A 147 -10.10 28.12 -4.06
N ALA A 148 -11.25 28.27 -3.39
CA ALA A 148 -12.38 29.05 -3.89
C ALA A 148 -12.02 30.53 -4.07
N VAL A 149 -11.28 31.13 -3.12
CA VAL A 149 -10.79 32.51 -3.23
C VAL A 149 -9.83 32.67 -4.40
N ILE A 150 -8.89 31.74 -4.58
CA ILE A 150 -7.97 31.75 -5.73
C ILE A 150 -8.75 31.72 -7.04
N ALA A 151 -9.79 30.87 -7.14
CA ALA A 151 -10.65 30.80 -8.34
C ALA A 151 -11.35 32.13 -8.62
N MET A 152 -11.93 32.79 -7.60
CA MET A 152 -12.55 34.10 -7.73
C MET A 152 -11.55 35.18 -8.16
N GLN A 153 -10.34 35.19 -7.58
CA GLN A 153 -9.28 36.14 -7.96
C GLN A 153 -8.82 35.95 -9.41
N VAL A 154 -8.74 34.70 -9.88
CA VAL A 154 -8.36 34.40 -11.27
C VAL A 154 -9.45 34.88 -12.23
N GLU A 155 -10.72 34.67 -11.90
CA GLU A 155 -11.86 35.15 -12.69
C GLU A 155 -11.91 36.70 -12.74
N ASP A 156 -11.72 37.36 -11.59
CA ASP A 156 -11.72 38.83 -11.52
C ASP A 156 -10.58 39.43 -12.35
N LEU A 157 -9.38 38.85 -12.27
CA LEU A 157 -8.23 39.25 -13.08
C LEU A 157 -8.44 38.98 -14.59
N ALA A 158 -9.17 37.93 -14.95
CA ALA A 158 -9.51 37.63 -16.34
C ALA A 158 -10.52 38.64 -16.91
N ARG A 159 -11.48 39.08 -16.09
CA ARG A 159 -12.45 40.13 -16.46
C ARG A 159 -11.82 41.52 -16.51
N ASN A 160 -10.87 41.79 -15.60
CA ASN A 160 -10.18 43.07 -15.47
C ASN A 160 -8.65 42.92 -15.63
N PRO A 161 -8.16 42.60 -16.85
CA PRO A 161 -6.74 42.37 -17.07
C PRO A 161 -5.93 43.65 -16.81
N GLY A 162 -4.98 43.56 -15.87
CA GLY A 162 -4.09 44.67 -15.51
C GLY A 162 -4.57 45.53 -14.34
N ALA A 163 -5.77 45.28 -13.81
CA ALA A 163 -6.19 45.87 -12.54
C ALA A 163 -5.29 45.36 -11.39
N ALA A 164 -4.87 46.29 -10.53
CA ALA A 164 -4.16 45.92 -9.31
C ALA A 164 -5.10 45.11 -8.40
N PRO A 165 -4.60 44.11 -7.66
CA PRO A 165 -5.39 43.42 -6.67
C PRO A 165 -5.97 44.42 -5.65
N SER A 166 -7.22 44.24 -5.24
CA SER A 166 -7.79 45.06 -4.17
C SER A 166 -7.06 44.82 -2.85
N ASP A 167 -6.96 45.83 -1.98
CA ASP A 167 -6.35 45.69 -0.65
C ASP A 167 -7.01 44.56 0.16
N ALA A 168 -8.32 44.34 -0.04
CA ALA A 168 -9.05 43.23 0.55
C ALA A 168 -8.53 41.85 0.06
N SER A 169 -8.23 41.72 -1.24
CA SER A 169 -7.67 40.49 -1.80
C SER A 169 -6.25 40.19 -1.29
N PHE A 170 -5.45 41.22 -1.07
CA PHE A 170 -4.12 41.11 -0.46
C PHE A 170 -4.23 40.66 1.00
N LEU A 171 -5.11 41.29 1.79
CA LEU A 171 -5.34 40.93 3.20
C LEU A 171 -5.81 39.48 3.34
N ILE A 172 -6.78 39.04 2.52
CA ILE A 172 -7.29 37.67 2.55
C ILE A 172 -6.17 36.67 2.23
N THR A 173 -5.36 36.95 1.21
CA THR A 173 -4.22 36.09 0.81
C THR A 173 -3.16 36.02 1.91
N SER A 174 -2.92 37.13 2.61
CA SER A 174 -2.01 37.22 3.74
C SER A 174 -2.46 36.34 4.91
N VAL A 175 -3.75 36.38 5.25
CA VAL A 175 -4.34 35.54 6.31
C VAL A 175 -4.15 34.05 5.99
N TYR A 176 -4.44 33.62 4.76
CA TYR A 176 -4.23 32.22 4.38
C TYR A 176 -2.76 31.81 4.42
N THR A 177 -1.85 32.66 3.95
CA THR A 177 -0.40 32.40 4.00
C THR A 177 0.07 32.26 5.44
N PHE A 178 -0.42 33.10 6.35
CA PHE A 178 -0.14 33.00 7.77
C PHE A 178 -0.66 31.70 8.37
N LEU A 179 -1.93 31.34 8.10
CA LEU A 179 -2.53 30.09 8.60
C LEU A 179 -1.75 28.85 8.15
N PHE A 180 -1.35 28.78 6.88
CA PHE A 180 -0.54 27.65 6.38
C PHE A 180 0.88 27.62 6.92
N THR A 181 1.47 28.79 7.16
CA THR A 181 2.79 28.89 7.81
C THR A 181 2.71 28.38 9.25
N MET A 182 1.64 28.74 9.97
CA MET A 182 1.35 28.22 11.31
C MET A 182 1.10 26.72 11.30
N GLU A 183 0.31 26.20 10.36
CA GLU A 183 0.09 24.75 10.21
C GLU A 183 1.42 24.00 10.08
N LEU A 184 2.26 24.43 9.14
CA LEU A 184 3.54 23.80 8.85
C LEU A 184 4.48 23.88 10.06
N LEU A 185 4.54 25.04 10.73
CA LEU A 185 5.36 25.21 11.92
C LEU A 185 4.91 24.29 13.05
N LEU A 186 3.61 24.21 13.33
CA LEU A 186 3.05 23.32 14.35
C LEU A 186 3.37 21.85 14.04
N ARG A 187 3.22 21.41 12.79
CA ARG A 187 3.60 20.05 12.35
C ARG A 187 5.09 19.78 12.58
N ILE A 188 5.97 20.69 12.15
CA ILE A 188 7.43 20.56 12.34
C ILE A 188 7.82 20.55 13.81
N LEU A 189 7.21 21.39 14.65
CA LEU A 189 7.47 21.43 16.09
C LEU A 189 7.00 20.13 16.78
N ALA A 190 5.89 19.53 16.30
CA ALA A 190 5.32 18.31 16.86
C ALA A 190 6.16 17.07 16.55
N GLY A 191 6.52 16.84 15.28
CA GLY A 191 7.28 15.66 14.88
C GLY A 191 8.80 15.86 14.72
N GLY A 192 9.28 17.09 14.72
CA GLY A 192 10.69 17.42 14.45
C GLY A 192 11.12 17.11 13.01
N PHE A 193 12.43 17.11 12.76
CA PHE A 193 12.99 16.81 11.43
C PHE A 193 12.78 15.34 11.00
N ALA A 194 12.42 14.45 11.93
CA ALA A 194 12.13 13.05 11.64
C ALA A 194 10.90 12.86 10.73
N ILE A 195 10.04 13.88 10.60
CA ILE A 195 8.90 13.89 9.68
C ILE A 195 9.35 13.75 8.21
N PHE A 196 10.52 14.28 7.87
CA PHE A 196 11.08 14.20 6.52
C PHE A 196 11.76 12.87 6.20
N CYS A 197 11.76 11.90 7.11
CA CYS A 197 12.36 10.58 6.92
C CYS A 197 11.36 9.43 6.99
N GLY A 198 10.06 9.72 7.13
CA GLY A 198 9.00 8.71 7.15
C GLY A 198 8.47 8.34 5.76
N ALA A 199 7.54 7.38 5.70
CA ALA A 199 6.90 6.96 4.44
C ALA A 199 6.17 8.10 3.72
N GLU A 200 5.67 9.09 4.46
CA GLU A 200 4.92 10.24 3.94
C GLU A 200 5.82 11.47 3.65
N TRP A 201 7.14 11.30 3.58
CA TRP A 201 8.07 12.44 3.48
C TRP A 201 7.79 13.35 2.27
N SER A 202 7.35 12.78 1.15
CA SER A 202 7.08 13.49 -0.10
C SER A 202 5.97 14.52 0.07
N TRP A 203 4.93 14.21 0.85
CA TRP A 203 3.84 15.14 1.14
C TRP A 203 4.29 16.27 2.05
N HIS A 204 5.17 15.98 3.00
CA HIS A 204 5.73 17.00 3.89
C HIS A 204 6.71 17.94 3.16
N VAL A 205 7.49 17.42 2.21
CA VAL A 205 8.33 18.25 1.32
C VAL A 205 7.46 19.12 0.41
N LEU A 206 6.39 18.55 -0.17
CA LEU A 206 5.45 19.32 -0.99
C LEU A 206 4.82 20.46 -0.17
N ASP A 207 4.32 20.17 1.03
CA ASP A 207 3.76 21.19 1.92
C ASP A 207 4.77 22.30 2.23
N PHE A 208 6.00 21.92 2.57
CA PHE A 208 7.08 22.87 2.82
C PHE A 208 7.31 23.77 1.60
N LEU A 209 7.52 23.18 0.41
CA LEU A 209 7.77 23.94 -0.83
C LEU A 209 6.64 24.91 -1.16
N VAL A 210 5.38 24.48 -1.02
CA VAL A 210 4.23 25.32 -1.32
C VAL A 210 4.07 26.45 -0.28
N VAL A 211 4.37 26.20 1.00
CA VAL A 211 4.34 27.27 2.01
C VAL A 211 5.47 28.25 1.73
N SER A 212 6.68 27.76 1.46
CA SER A 212 7.83 28.59 1.11
C SER A 212 7.58 29.46 -0.13
N SER A 213 6.97 28.91 -1.18
CA SER A 213 6.64 29.69 -2.37
C SER A 213 5.59 30.77 -2.07
N SER A 214 4.66 30.51 -1.17
CA SER A 214 3.62 31.47 -0.74
C SER A 214 4.20 32.60 0.10
N ILE A 215 5.13 32.29 1.01
CA ILE A 215 5.89 33.29 1.77
C ILE A 215 6.75 34.13 0.83
N PHE A 216 7.41 33.49 -0.15
CA PHE A 216 8.23 34.19 -1.12
C PHE A 216 7.41 35.15 -1.99
N GLU A 217 6.25 34.73 -2.50
CA GLU A 217 5.30 35.61 -3.20
C GLU A 217 4.88 36.80 -2.34
N PHE A 218 4.48 36.54 -1.09
CA PHE A 218 4.07 37.59 -0.16
C PHE A 218 5.20 38.60 0.12
N ALA A 219 6.41 38.10 0.39
CA ALA A 219 7.58 38.95 0.62
C ALA A 219 7.93 39.78 -0.63
N LEU A 220 7.79 39.20 -1.82
CA LEU A 220 8.01 39.89 -3.08
C LEU A 220 6.97 40.99 -3.31
N GLU A 221 5.69 40.73 -3.02
CA GLU A 221 4.60 41.69 -3.18
C GLU A 221 4.78 42.90 -2.24
N VAL A 222 5.15 42.66 -0.98
CA VAL A 222 5.47 43.73 -0.01
C VAL A 222 6.69 44.55 -0.47
N ALA A 223 7.77 43.88 -0.90
CA ALA A 223 8.97 44.57 -1.36
C ALA A 223 8.73 45.45 -2.61
N LEU A 224 7.81 45.02 -3.49
CA LEU A 224 7.42 45.80 -4.67
C LEU A 224 6.58 47.03 -4.30
N GLN A 225 5.72 46.92 -3.28
CA GLN A 225 4.91 48.04 -2.81
C GLN A 225 5.77 49.13 -2.16
N GLU A 226 6.82 48.74 -1.43
CA GLU A 226 7.80 49.69 -0.84
C GLU A 226 8.74 50.30 -1.90
N ALA A 227 9.11 49.53 -2.94
CA ALA A 227 9.96 50.02 -4.03
C ALA A 227 9.22 50.97 -5.01
N GLY A 228 7.89 51.07 -4.92
CA GLY A 228 7.06 51.91 -5.77
C GLY A 228 7.20 53.42 -5.55
N ASP A 229 7.91 53.87 -4.51
CA ASP A 229 8.03 55.29 -4.14
C ASP A 229 9.41 55.90 -4.48
N GLY A 230 10.33 55.13 -5.09
CA GLY A 230 11.70 55.60 -5.34
C GLY A 230 12.35 55.00 -6.60
N ASN A 231 12.43 55.80 -7.66
CA ASN A 231 13.29 55.69 -8.85
C ASN A 231 14.25 54.47 -8.91
N GLY A 232 13.81 53.35 -9.49
CA GLY A 232 14.64 52.12 -9.58
C GLY A 232 14.26 51.16 -10.71
N ASN A 233 14.96 51.29 -11.86
CA ASN A 233 15.19 50.27 -12.91
C ASN A 233 13.97 49.53 -13.50
N VAL A 234 13.51 50.00 -14.67
CA VAL A 234 12.55 49.32 -15.57
C VAL A 234 12.95 47.87 -15.91
N PHE A 235 14.25 47.57 -15.93
CA PHE A 235 14.79 46.22 -16.21
C PHE A 235 14.48 45.19 -15.11
N THR A 236 14.43 45.63 -13.85
CA THR A 236 13.96 44.80 -12.73
C THR A 236 12.46 44.56 -12.85
N ASN A 237 11.68 45.58 -13.19
CA ASN A 237 10.22 45.48 -13.30
C ASN A 237 9.78 44.44 -14.35
N MET A 238 10.47 44.32 -15.50
CA MET A 238 10.12 43.31 -16.51
C MET A 238 10.47 41.86 -16.10
N ARG A 239 11.60 41.65 -15.41
CA ARG A 239 11.94 40.32 -14.85
C ARG A 239 10.99 39.95 -13.70
N LEU A 240 10.61 40.93 -12.89
CA LEU A 240 9.71 40.77 -11.75
C LEU A 240 8.27 40.50 -12.20
N LEU A 241 7.76 41.15 -13.26
CA LEU A 241 6.48 40.81 -13.88
C LEU A 241 6.45 39.37 -14.43
N ARG A 242 7.59 38.86 -14.92
CA ARG A 242 7.73 37.46 -15.34
C ARG A 242 7.70 36.50 -14.15
N ILE A 243 8.30 36.87 -13.02
CA ILE A 243 8.25 36.12 -11.75
C ILE A 243 6.83 36.12 -11.16
N LEU A 244 6.12 37.26 -11.20
CA LEU A 244 4.71 37.34 -10.79
C LEU A 244 3.80 36.45 -11.63
N ARG A 245 4.15 36.21 -12.92
CA ARG A 245 3.46 35.23 -13.76
C ARG A 245 3.73 33.79 -13.32
N ILE A 246 4.96 33.47 -12.90
CA ILE A 246 5.31 32.16 -12.31
C ILE A 246 4.60 31.97 -10.96
N GLY A 247 4.43 33.05 -10.19
CA GLY A 247 3.59 33.10 -8.98
C GLY A 247 2.12 32.75 -9.20
N ARG A 248 1.67 32.61 -10.46
CA ARG A 248 0.33 32.07 -10.77
C ARG A 248 0.31 30.54 -10.81
N ILE A 249 1.40 29.93 -11.28
CA ILE A 249 1.54 28.46 -11.35
C ILE A 249 1.63 27.89 -9.93
N THR A 250 2.36 28.55 -9.04
CA THR A 250 2.46 28.21 -7.62
C THR A 250 1.10 28.24 -6.90
N ARG A 251 0.17 29.12 -7.29
CA ARG A 251 -1.23 29.09 -6.79
C ARG A 251 -1.95 27.80 -7.16
N ALA A 252 -1.78 27.31 -8.40
CA ALA A 252 -2.36 26.04 -8.83
C ALA A 252 -1.77 24.85 -8.05
N ILE A 253 -0.48 24.89 -7.71
CA ILE A 253 0.17 23.87 -6.89
C ILE A 253 -0.46 23.80 -5.48
N ARG A 254 -1.00 24.89 -4.93
CA ARG A 254 -1.73 24.87 -3.62
C ARG A 254 -2.94 23.94 -3.63
N ILE A 255 -3.59 23.74 -4.78
CA ILE A 255 -4.75 22.84 -4.92
C ILE A 255 -4.33 21.39 -4.67
N VAL A 256 -3.09 21.02 -5.01
CA VAL A 256 -2.54 19.68 -4.75
C VAL A 256 -2.54 19.36 -3.25
N ARG A 257 -2.56 20.36 -2.36
CA ARG A 257 -2.71 20.11 -0.91
C ARG A 257 -4.03 19.46 -0.55
N LEU A 258 -5.10 19.61 -1.34
CA LEU A 258 -6.38 18.95 -1.08
C LEU A 258 -6.25 17.43 -1.17
N VAL A 259 -5.39 16.95 -2.07
CA VAL A 259 -5.12 15.53 -2.27
C VAL A 259 -4.68 14.85 -0.98
N LYS A 260 -3.84 15.51 -0.17
CA LYS A 260 -3.24 14.89 1.01
C LYS A 260 -4.26 14.53 2.10
N PHE A 261 -5.39 15.25 2.17
CA PHE A 261 -6.43 15.01 3.18
C PHE A 261 -7.34 13.85 2.81
N ILE A 262 -7.53 13.59 1.51
CA ILE A 262 -8.44 12.54 1.06
C ILE A 262 -7.61 11.29 0.81
N ARG A 263 -7.62 10.36 1.78
CA ARG A 263 -6.90 9.08 1.68
C ARG A 263 -7.22 8.33 0.37
N SER A 264 -8.49 8.32 -0.04
CA SER A 264 -8.92 7.70 -1.30
C SER A 264 -8.27 8.37 -2.51
N LEU A 265 -8.16 9.70 -2.53
CA LEU A 265 -7.54 10.44 -3.63
C LEU A 265 -6.03 10.22 -3.68
N ARG A 266 -5.35 10.14 -2.51
CA ARG A 266 -3.94 9.74 -2.44
C ARG A 266 -3.73 8.36 -3.03
N SER A 267 -4.52 7.37 -2.61
CA SER A 267 -4.42 5.99 -3.11
C SER A 267 -4.64 5.90 -4.62
N LEU A 268 -5.64 6.62 -5.15
CA LEU A 268 -5.85 6.72 -6.59
C LEU A 268 -4.66 7.36 -7.32
N LEU A 269 -4.09 8.43 -6.79
CA LEU A 269 -2.92 9.09 -7.41
C LEU A 269 -1.64 8.26 -7.31
N TYR A 270 -1.45 7.48 -6.23
CA TYR A 270 -0.38 6.49 -6.16
C TYR A 270 -0.56 5.43 -7.26
N SER A 271 -1.78 4.91 -7.42
CA SER A 271 -2.11 3.94 -8.47
C SER A 271 -1.85 4.50 -9.87
N ILE A 272 -2.28 5.75 -10.13
CA ILE A 272 -2.00 6.46 -11.39
C ILE A 272 -0.49 6.67 -11.56
N GLY A 273 0.24 7.05 -10.52
CA GLY A 273 1.70 7.22 -10.59
C GLY A 273 2.42 5.93 -10.96
N HIS A 274 1.98 4.80 -10.39
CA HIS A 274 2.50 3.48 -10.72
C HIS A 274 2.23 3.10 -12.19
N THR A 275 1.03 3.31 -12.71
CA THR A 275 0.71 3.00 -14.11
C THR A 275 1.41 3.94 -15.09
N LEU A 276 1.52 5.23 -14.75
CA LEU A 276 2.27 6.21 -15.54
C LEU A 276 3.75 5.84 -15.66
N ARG A 277 4.38 5.36 -14.57
CA ARG A 277 5.79 4.90 -14.60
C ARG A 277 6.00 3.79 -15.63
N ALA A 278 5.08 2.83 -15.72
CA ALA A 278 5.13 1.78 -16.73
C ALA A 278 4.94 2.33 -18.16
N MET A 279 4.13 3.40 -18.32
CA MET A 279 3.82 4.00 -19.60
C MET A 279 4.94 4.90 -20.16
N VAL A 280 5.86 5.39 -19.32
CA VAL A 280 6.94 6.30 -19.73
C VAL A 280 7.69 5.77 -20.95
N TRP A 281 8.05 4.48 -20.96
CA TRP A 281 8.79 3.89 -22.07
C TRP A 281 7.98 3.80 -23.37
N SER A 282 6.68 3.56 -23.27
CA SER A 282 5.77 3.57 -24.43
C SER A 282 5.64 4.99 -25.03
N VAL A 283 5.57 6.01 -24.18
CA VAL A 283 5.55 7.42 -24.61
C VAL A 283 6.90 7.82 -25.22
N VAL A 284 8.02 7.38 -24.66
CA VAL A 284 9.36 7.61 -25.22
C VAL A 284 9.47 6.98 -26.60
N LEU A 285 9.01 5.73 -26.78
CA LEU A 285 8.98 5.07 -28.08
C LEU A 285 8.14 5.85 -29.10
N LEU A 286 6.94 6.29 -28.72
CA LEU A 286 6.08 7.12 -29.57
C LEU A 286 6.77 8.45 -29.94
N ALA A 287 7.40 9.11 -28.98
CA ALA A 287 8.13 10.36 -29.20
C ALA A 287 9.32 10.16 -30.16
N LEU A 288 10.03 9.04 -30.06
CA LEU A 288 11.11 8.68 -30.98
C LEU A 288 10.59 8.47 -32.41
N ILE A 289 9.46 7.77 -32.58
CA ILE A 289 8.83 7.59 -33.90
C ILE A 289 8.42 8.95 -34.47
N ILE A 290 7.75 9.80 -33.69
CA ILE A 290 7.37 11.16 -34.09
C ILE A 290 8.60 12.00 -34.46
N PHE A 291 9.69 11.88 -33.71
CA PHE A 291 10.95 12.56 -34.00
C PHE A 291 11.57 12.12 -35.33
N LEU A 292 11.63 10.81 -35.61
CA LEU A 292 12.19 10.27 -36.85
C LEU A 292 11.40 10.72 -38.09
N PHE A 293 10.08 10.56 -38.08
CA PHE A 293 9.24 11.05 -39.17
C PHE A 293 9.24 12.58 -39.26
N GLY A 294 9.31 13.27 -38.11
CA GLY A 294 9.43 14.72 -38.04
C GLY A 294 10.69 15.24 -38.74
N LEU A 295 11.83 14.56 -38.59
CA LEU A 295 13.05 14.86 -39.32
C LEU A 295 12.86 14.72 -40.83
N ILE A 296 12.31 13.59 -41.27
CA ILE A 296 12.08 13.32 -42.70
C ILE A 296 11.21 14.41 -43.33
N PHE A 297 10.05 14.71 -42.73
CA PHE A 297 9.13 15.69 -43.31
C PHE A 297 9.65 17.13 -43.22
N THR A 298 10.45 17.46 -42.21
CA THR A 298 11.11 18.78 -42.15
C THR A 298 12.16 18.92 -43.25
N ASP A 299 12.97 17.89 -43.47
CA ASP A 299 14.04 17.88 -44.45
C ASP A 299 13.51 18.02 -45.89
N ILE A 300 12.55 17.17 -46.26
CA ILE A 300 11.91 17.22 -47.59
C ILE A 300 11.16 18.53 -47.83
N THR A 301 10.50 19.07 -46.80
CA THR A 301 9.81 20.36 -46.91
C THR A 301 10.80 21.50 -47.07
N SER A 302 11.92 21.48 -46.34
CA SER A 302 12.98 22.48 -46.46
C SER A 302 13.61 22.44 -47.84
N GLU A 303 13.86 21.25 -48.39
CA GLU A 303 14.38 21.09 -49.75
C GLU A 303 13.39 21.61 -50.80
N TYR A 304 12.10 21.28 -50.67
CA TYR A 304 11.05 21.76 -51.58
C TYR A 304 10.90 23.29 -51.55
N LEU A 305 10.93 23.89 -50.36
CA LEU A 305 10.87 25.35 -50.19
C LEU A 305 12.12 26.07 -50.70
N ALA A 306 13.27 25.38 -50.77
CA ALA A 306 14.52 25.93 -51.30
C ALA A 306 14.60 25.94 -52.85
N ARG A 307 13.73 25.19 -53.55
CA ARG A 307 13.65 25.20 -55.03
C ARG A 307 12.99 26.49 -55.56
N ASP A 308 13.08 26.77 -56.87
CA ASP A 308 12.55 28.01 -57.47
C ASP A 308 11.02 28.12 -57.34
N ALA A 309 10.53 29.33 -57.06
CA ALA A 309 9.14 29.61 -56.66
C ALA A 309 8.08 29.49 -57.77
N HIS A 310 8.50 29.28 -59.03
CA HIS A 310 7.60 29.41 -60.19
C HIS A 310 6.59 28.25 -60.37
N GLU A 311 6.74 27.13 -59.65
CA GLU A 311 5.86 25.96 -59.74
C GLU A 311 4.99 25.70 -58.50
N ARG A 312 5.00 26.60 -57.50
CA ARG A 312 4.34 26.34 -56.20
C ARG A 312 2.94 26.94 -56.06
N THR A 313 2.02 26.18 -55.48
CA THR A 313 0.72 26.69 -55.00
C THR A 313 0.92 27.49 -53.70
N GLU A 314 0.49 28.75 -53.67
CA GLU A 314 0.67 29.67 -52.52
C GLU A 314 0.04 29.13 -51.22
N VAL A 315 -1.10 28.42 -51.34
CA VAL A 315 -1.82 27.79 -50.21
C VAL A 315 -0.98 26.69 -49.56
N THR A 316 -0.39 25.81 -50.37
CA THR A 316 0.38 24.66 -49.91
C THR A 316 1.71 25.09 -49.33
N GLU A 317 2.36 26.09 -49.93
CA GLU A 317 3.59 26.68 -49.39
C GLU A 317 3.35 27.26 -47.98
N GLY A 318 2.26 27.99 -47.77
CA GLY A 318 1.89 28.53 -46.46
C GLY A 318 1.65 27.44 -45.42
N PHE A 319 0.96 26.36 -45.80
CA PHE A 319 0.69 25.22 -44.93
C PHE A 319 1.98 24.48 -44.56
N LEU A 320 2.79 24.09 -45.56
CA LEU A 320 4.06 23.39 -45.38
C LEU A 320 5.01 24.21 -44.49
N LYS A 321 5.11 25.52 -44.70
CA LYS A 321 5.95 26.40 -43.87
C LYS A 321 5.46 26.49 -42.43
N SER A 322 4.14 26.52 -42.20
CA SER A 322 3.57 26.58 -40.85
C SER A 322 3.65 25.25 -40.10
N ARG A 323 3.48 24.12 -40.79
CA ARG A 323 3.32 22.79 -40.19
C ARG A 323 4.55 21.90 -40.27
N PHE A 324 5.40 22.10 -41.27
CA PHE A 324 6.61 21.31 -41.52
C PHE A 324 7.88 22.16 -41.71
N GLY A 325 7.79 23.49 -41.58
CA GLY A 325 8.92 24.41 -41.76
C GLY A 325 10.00 24.35 -40.67
N GLY A 326 9.81 23.50 -39.65
CA GLY A 326 10.81 23.25 -38.61
C GLY A 326 10.47 21.99 -37.82
N LEU A 327 11.49 21.37 -37.23
CA LEU A 327 11.35 20.06 -36.59
C LEU A 327 10.26 20.02 -35.51
N GLN A 328 10.19 21.04 -34.65
CA GLN A 328 9.15 21.13 -33.62
C GLN A 328 7.75 21.23 -34.21
N ALA A 329 7.58 22.00 -35.30
CA ALA A 329 6.31 22.12 -36.00
C ALA A 329 5.91 20.78 -36.62
N SER A 330 6.84 20.09 -37.30
CA SER A 330 6.61 18.77 -37.89
C SER A 330 6.21 17.73 -36.83
N MET A 331 6.94 17.67 -35.71
CA MET A 331 6.61 16.77 -34.60
C MET A 331 5.22 17.08 -34.01
N HIS A 332 4.87 18.36 -33.85
CA HIS A 332 3.54 18.75 -33.37
C HIS A 332 2.45 18.40 -34.38
N THR A 333 2.68 18.58 -35.68
CA THR A 333 1.75 18.21 -36.76
C THR A 333 1.50 16.71 -36.78
N LEU A 334 2.54 15.89 -36.66
CA LEU A 334 2.45 14.43 -36.56
C LEU A 334 1.65 14.00 -35.33
N TYR A 335 1.97 14.56 -34.16
CA TYR A 335 1.22 14.32 -32.92
C TYR A 335 -0.26 14.73 -33.05
N ALA A 336 -0.54 15.92 -33.60
CA ALA A 336 -1.90 16.40 -33.81
C ALA A 336 -2.69 15.50 -34.78
N SER A 337 -2.03 14.93 -35.78
CA SER A 337 -2.67 14.06 -36.78
C SER A 337 -3.12 12.72 -36.21
N ILE A 338 -2.38 12.15 -35.25
CA ILE A 338 -2.75 10.88 -34.58
C ILE A 338 -3.71 11.08 -33.39
N THR A 339 -3.77 12.29 -32.82
CA THR A 339 -4.64 12.64 -31.68
C THR A 339 -5.95 13.33 -32.08
N GLY A 340 -6.15 13.61 -33.37
CA GLY A 340 -7.35 14.27 -33.88
C GLY A 340 -7.37 15.80 -33.74
N GLY A 341 -6.22 16.41 -33.45
CA GLY A 341 -6.06 17.88 -33.42
C GLY A 341 -5.90 18.52 -34.79
N LEU A 342 -5.56 17.73 -35.82
CA LEU A 342 -5.49 18.13 -37.22
C LEU A 342 -6.02 16.99 -38.08
N THR A 343 -6.78 17.29 -39.13
CA THR A 343 -7.18 16.28 -40.11
C THR A 343 -5.94 15.75 -40.83
N TRP A 344 -5.61 14.47 -40.63
CA TRP A 344 -4.41 13.86 -41.22
C TRP A 344 -4.39 13.97 -42.76
N ILE A 345 -5.56 14.06 -43.40
CA ILE A 345 -5.69 14.19 -44.86
C ILE A 345 -5.11 15.52 -45.37
N GLU A 346 -5.23 16.61 -44.61
CA GLU A 346 -4.70 17.93 -45.01
C GLU A 346 -3.17 17.90 -45.05
N ALA A 347 -2.56 17.26 -44.06
CA ALA A 347 -1.11 17.08 -44.02
C ALA A 347 -0.61 16.13 -45.11
N ARG A 348 -1.37 15.06 -45.37
CA ARG A 348 -1.09 14.11 -46.45
C ARG A 348 -1.13 14.78 -47.82
N ASP A 349 -2.19 15.54 -48.13
CA ASP A 349 -2.38 16.16 -49.43
C ASP A 349 -1.31 17.23 -49.69
N ALA A 350 -0.95 18.03 -48.68
CA ALA A 350 0.14 18.99 -48.78
C ALA A 350 1.50 18.34 -49.06
N LEU A 351 1.76 17.16 -48.49
CA LEU A 351 2.98 16.38 -48.76
C LEU A 351 2.95 15.68 -50.13
N ALA A 352 1.76 15.24 -50.59
CA ALA A 352 1.58 14.63 -51.89
C ALA A 352 1.82 15.62 -53.05
N GLU A 353 1.56 16.92 -52.84
CA GLU A 353 1.90 17.97 -53.81
C GLU A 353 3.41 18.08 -54.08
N ILE A 354 4.27 17.72 -53.10
CA ILE A 354 5.71 17.64 -53.33
C ILE A 354 6.02 16.41 -54.18
N SER A 355 5.48 15.25 -53.78
CA SER A 355 5.53 13.99 -54.50
C SER A 355 4.60 12.99 -53.81
N ASP A 356 3.87 12.18 -54.59
CA ASP A 356 2.94 11.17 -54.06
C ASP A 356 3.58 10.23 -53.03
N ILE A 357 4.89 9.94 -53.17
CA ILE A 357 5.63 9.08 -52.24
C ILE A 357 5.61 9.61 -50.80
N TRP A 358 5.64 10.93 -50.61
CA TRP A 358 5.61 11.55 -49.28
C TRP A 358 4.21 11.52 -48.67
N GLY A 359 3.17 11.65 -49.51
CA GLY A 359 1.78 11.41 -49.11
C GLY A 359 1.58 9.98 -48.62
N PHE A 360 2.02 8.98 -49.38
CA PHE A 360 1.95 7.57 -48.99
C PHE A 360 2.76 7.26 -47.72
N LEU A 361 3.95 7.87 -47.57
CA LEU A 361 4.75 7.70 -46.35
C LEU A 361 4.04 8.27 -45.12
N PHE A 362 3.33 9.40 -45.27
CA PHE A 362 2.53 9.99 -44.20
C PHE A 362 1.33 9.10 -43.84
N GLU A 363 0.62 8.53 -44.83
CA GLU A 363 -0.44 7.54 -44.59
C GLU A 363 0.09 6.31 -43.85
N ALA A 364 1.26 5.79 -44.25
CA ALA A 364 1.91 4.67 -43.58
C ALA A 364 2.27 4.99 -42.12
N TYR A 365 2.74 6.21 -41.84
CA TYR A 365 2.94 6.70 -40.47
C TYR A 365 1.63 6.67 -39.66
N ILE A 366 0.54 7.21 -40.21
CA ILE A 366 -0.78 7.22 -39.55
C ILE A 366 -1.24 5.79 -39.27
N ALA A 367 -1.20 4.91 -40.27
CA ALA A 367 -1.58 3.50 -40.12
C ALA A 367 -0.74 2.80 -39.05
N PHE A 368 0.58 2.99 -39.07
CA PHE A 368 1.48 2.40 -38.08
C PHE A 368 1.18 2.90 -36.66
N CYS A 369 1.00 4.21 -36.48
CA CYS A 369 0.70 4.77 -35.17
C CYS A 369 -0.67 4.33 -34.63
N LEU A 370 -1.71 4.34 -35.47
CA LEU A 370 -3.06 3.99 -35.03
C LEU A 370 -3.25 2.48 -34.82
N PHE A 371 -2.78 1.63 -35.74
CA PHE A 371 -3.01 0.19 -35.67
C PHE A 371 -2.01 -0.55 -34.79
N ALA A 372 -0.77 -0.09 -34.70
CA ALA A 372 0.26 -0.75 -33.89
C ALA A 372 0.55 0.02 -32.60
N VAL A 373 1.06 1.26 -32.70
CA VAL A 373 1.67 1.93 -31.54
C VAL A 373 0.66 2.28 -30.46
N LEU A 374 -0.48 2.90 -30.81
CA LEU A 374 -1.52 3.24 -29.83
C LEU A 374 -2.14 1.99 -29.20
N ASN A 375 -2.37 0.94 -29.98
CA ASN A 375 -2.90 -0.33 -29.46
C ASN A 375 -1.92 -1.02 -28.50
N VAL A 376 -0.62 -1.02 -28.81
CA VAL A 376 0.42 -1.51 -27.89
C VAL A 376 0.44 -0.67 -26.61
N MET A 377 0.36 0.66 -26.71
CA MET A 377 0.32 1.55 -25.54
C MET A 377 -0.91 1.26 -24.67
N THR A 378 -2.10 1.10 -25.26
CA THR A 378 -3.31 0.71 -24.54
C THR A 378 -3.15 -0.66 -23.87
N GLY A 379 -2.54 -1.63 -24.55
CA GLY A 379 -2.25 -2.96 -23.99
C GLY A 379 -1.33 -2.90 -22.76
N VAL A 380 -0.23 -2.14 -22.84
CA VAL A 380 0.69 -1.94 -21.71
C VAL A 380 0.00 -1.24 -20.54
N PHE A 381 -0.87 -0.26 -20.82
CA PHE A 381 -1.63 0.43 -19.78
C PHE A 381 -2.61 -0.52 -19.07
N CYS A 382 -3.35 -1.34 -19.82
CA CYS A 382 -4.25 -2.34 -19.25
C CYS A 382 -3.49 -3.37 -18.42
N GLN A 383 -2.37 -3.90 -18.92
CA GLN A 383 -1.56 -4.87 -18.19
C GLN A 383 -1.02 -4.28 -16.88
N SER A 384 -0.47 -3.07 -16.91
CA SER A 384 0.04 -2.38 -15.72
C SER A 384 -1.07 -2.15 -14.67
N ALA A 385 -2.28 -1.79 -15.13
CA ALA A 385 -3.43 -1.65 -14.24
C ALA A 385 -3.85 -2.99 -13.60
N MET A 386 -3.84 -4.09 -14.37
CA MET A 386 -4.11 -5.44 -13.87
C MET A 386 -3.06 -5.88 -12.85
N ASP A 387 -1.78 -5.74 -13.18
CA ASP A 387 -0.67 -6.09 -12.28
C ASP A 387 -0.73 -5.30 -10.96
N SER A 388 -1.16 -4.02 -11.02
CA SER A 388 -1.33 -3.20 -9.82
C SER A 388 -2.50 -3.69 -8.95
N ALA A 389 -3.61 -4.11 -9.57
CA ALA A 389 -4.75 -4.65 -8.84
C ALA A 389 -4.44 -6.01 -8.19
N GLU A 390 -3.68 -6.87 -8.86
CA GLU A 390 -3.22 -8.14 -8.31
C GLU A 390 -2.27 -7.95 -7.13
N LYS A 391 -1.34 -6.99 -7.20
CA LYS A 391 -0.44 -6.66 -6.08
C LYS A 391 -1.20 -6.18 -4.85
N ASP A 392 -2.25 -5.38 -5.03
CA ASP A 392 -3.11 -4.97 -3.92
C ASP A 392 -3.80 -6.18 -3.25
N HIS A 393 -4.23 -7.17 -4.03
CA HIS A 393 -4.80 -8.41 -3.50
C HIS A 393 -3.79 -9.25 -2.72
N GLU A 394 -2.58 -9.44 -3.27
CA GLU A 394 -1.48 -10.15 -2.59
C GLU A 394 -1.09 -9.44 -1.29
N LEU A 395 -1.06 -8.10 -1.27
CA LEU A 395 -0.81 -7.31 -0.06
C LEU A 395 -1.89 -7.52 1.01
N VAL A 396 -3.17 -7.58 0.61
CA VAL A 396 -4.25 -7.90 1.55
C VAL A 396 -4.08 -9.30 2.12
N LEU A 397 -3.74 -10.28 1.28
CA LEU A 397 -3.47 -11.65 1.74
C LEU A 397 -2.28 -11.71 2.70
N GLN A 398 -1.19 -10.99 2.39
CA GLN A 398 -0.02 -10.88 3.27
C GLN A 398 -0.38 -10.26 4.61
N ASN A 399 -1.22 -9.22 4.66
CA ASN A 399 -1.68 -8.63 5.91
C ASN A 399 -2.41 -9.66 6.78
N VAL A 400 -3.29 -10.49 6.19
CA VAL A 400 -3.99 -11.56 6.92
C VAL A 400 -3.01 -12.59 7.48
N VAL A 401 -2.00 -13.00 6.70
CA VAL A 401 -0.97 -13.95 7.16
C VAL A 401 -0.11 -13.33 8.28
N GLN A 402 0.30 -12.07 8.14
CA GLN A 402 1.08 -11.37 9.17
C GLN A 402 0.28 -11.18 10.46
N GLU A 403 -1.01 -10.90 10.36
CA GLU A 403 -1.90 -10.77 11.51
C GLU A 403 -2.02 -12.11 12.27
N LYS A 404 -2.15 -13.23 11.55
CA LYS A 404 -2.08 -14.57 12.13
C LYS A 404 -0.74 -14.84 12.81
N ALA A 405 0.38 -14.47 12.19
CA ALA A 405 1.72 -14.67 12.77
C ALA A 405 1.95 -13.81 14.03
N LYS A 406 1.42 -12.59 14.07
CA LYS A 406 1.43 -11.74 15.28
C LYS A 406 0.62 -12.37 16.41
N TYR A 407 -0.57 -12.88 16.09
CA TYR A 407 -1.40 -13.59 17.05
C TYR A 407 -0.68 -14.83 17.61
N PHE A 408 -0.09 -15.66 16.75
CA PHE A 408 0.68 -16.83 17.16
C PHE A 408 1.82 -16.49 18.13
N ARG A 409 2.57 -15.43 17.83
CA ARG A 409 3.62 -14.92 18.73
C ARG A 409 3.08 -14.45 20.08
N ALA A 410 1.94 -13.75 20.09
CA ALA A 410 1.31 -13.28 21.31
C ALA A 410 0.84 -14.45 22.21
N VAL A 411 0.22 -15.48 21.63
CA VAL A 411 -0.22 -16.67 22.36
C VAL A 411 0.97 -17.48 22.88
N ARG A 412 2.04 -17.64 22.08
CA ARG A 412 3.25 -18.33 22.55
C ARG A 412 3.97 -17.58 23.68
N ARG A 413 3.96 -16.26 23.63
CA ARG A 413 4.46 -15.41 24.72
C ARG A 413 3.62 -15.56 25.98
N LEU A 414 2.30 -15.64 25.84
CA LEU A 414 1.39 -15.93 26.96
C LEU A 414 1.70 -17.29 27.57
N PHE A 415 1.89 -18.33 26.77
CA PHE A 415 2.30 -19.66 27.25
C PHE A 415 3.56 -19.61 28.09
N THR A 416 4.59 -18.88 27.62
CA THR A 416 5.86 -18.73 28.36
C THR A 416 5.68 -18.00 29.70
N GLN A 417 4.66 -17.15 29.83
CA GLN A 417 4.32 -16.49 31.10
C GLN A 417 3.49 -17.37 32.03
N LEU A 418 2.77 -18.35 31.47
CA LEU A 418 1.99 -19.35 32.21
C LEU A 418 2.90 -20.44 32.79
N ASP A 419 3.84 -20.94 31.99
CA ASP A 419 4.85 -21.95 32.35
C ASP A 419 5.95 -21.31 33.22
N LYS A 420 5.69 -21.17 34.53
CA LYS A 420 6.63 -20.55 35.48
C LYS A 420 7.81 -21.45 35.86
N ASN A 421 7.63 -22.75 35.72
CA ASN A 421 8.60 -23.83 35.98
C ASN A 421 9.49 -24.11 34.76
N ALA A 422 9.14 -23.59 33.58
CA ALA A 422 9.82 -23.82 32.31
C ALA A 422 9.96 -25.32 31.98
N ASP A 423 8.96 -26.12 32.36
CA ASP A 423 8.94 -27.55 32.09
C ASP A 423 8.32 -27.89 30.73
N GLY A 424 7.77 -26.89 30.03
CA GLY A 424 7.21 -27.02 28.69
C GLY A 424 5.71 -27.31 28.67
N ASP A 425 5.08 -27.45 29.84
CA ASP A 425 3.66 -27.77 30.00
C ASP A 425 2.99 -26.76 30.93
N VAL A 426 1.68 -26.54 30.77
CA VAL A 426 0.88 -25.74 31.71
C VAL A 426 -0.09 -26.65 32.45
N THR A 427 0.03 -26.70 33.77
CA THR A 427 -0.89 -27.44 34.63
C THR A 427 -2.16 -26.63 34.95
N ALA A 428 -3.23 -27.31 35.33
CA ALA A 428 -4.48 -26.66 35.72
C ALA A 428 -4.30 -25.63 36.86
N ALA A 429 -3.37 -25.88 37.79
CA ALA A 429 -3.08 -24.99 38.90
C ALA A 429 -2.35 -23.71 38.45
N GLU A 430 -1.39 -23.82 37.52
CA GLU A 430 -0.72 -22.67 36.91
C GLU A 430 -1.69 -21.83 36.09
N PHE A 431 -2.59 -22.50 35.37
CA PHE A 431 -3.63 -21.86 34.58
C PHE A 431 -4.63 -21.09 35.45
N GLU A 432 -5.08 -21.67 36.57
CA GLU A 432 -6.00 -21.03 37.50
C GLU A 432 -5.36 -19.84 38.22
N LEU A 433 -4.08 -19.94 38.59
CA LEU A 433 -3.32 -18.81 39.15
C LEU A 433 -3.17 -17.67 38.15
N ALA A 434 -2.98 -17.99 36.87
CA ALA A 434 -2.81 -17.00 35.82
C ALA A 434 -4.09 -16.27 35.43
N ILE A 435 -5.24 -16.97 35.35
CA ILE A 435 -6.53 -16.32 35.07
C ILE A 435 -6.96 -15.39 36.22
N ASN A 436 -6.53 -15.68 37.44
CA ASN A 436 -6.76 -14.82 38.59
C ASN A 436 -5.79 -13.63 38.68
N ASP A 437 -4.70 -13.61 37.90
CA ASP A 437 -3.82 -12.45 37.77
C ASP A 437 -4.49 -11.39 36.88
N PRO A 438 -4.75 -10.17 37.40
CA PRO A 438 -5.35 -9.08 36.64
C PRO A 438 -4.58 -8.73 35.36
N SER A 439 -3.27 -8.92 35.38
CA SER A 439 -2.37 -8.59 34.27
C SER A 439 -2.55 -9.59 33.13
N LEU A 440 -2.51 -10.89 33.42
CA LEU A 440 -2.67 -11.95 32.41
C LEU A 440 -4.11 -12.02 31.90
N ARG A 441 -5.10 -11.79 32.76
CA ARG A 441 -6.50 -11.71 32.37
C ARG A 441 -6.76 -10.64 31.30
N SER A 442 -6.10 -9.48 31.42
CA SER A 442 -6.18 -8.44 30.39
C SER A 442 -5.60 -8.86 29.03
N VAL A 443 -4.62 -9.77 29.03
CA VAL A 443 -4.03 -10.32 27.80
C VAL A 443 -4.95 -11.36 27.17
N PHE A 444 -5.59 -12.22 27.97
CA PHE A 444 -6.64 -13.14 27.47
C PHE A 444 -7.81 -12.38 26.83
N ASP A 445 -8.28 -11.31 27.49
CA ASP A 445 -9.32 -10.44 26.95
C ASP A 445 -8.88 -9.76 25.64
N ALA A 446 -7.63 -9.29 25.57
CA ALA A 446 -7.06 -8.68 24.37
C ALA A 446 -6.88 -9.69 23.21
N LEU A 447 -6.77 -10.99 23.52
CA LEU A 447 -6.72 -12.08 22.54
C LEU A 447 -8.11 -12.60 22.14
N GLU A 448 -9.18 -11.97 22.64
CA GLU A 448 -10.59 -12.34 22.43
C GLU A 448 -10.94 -13.75 22.97
N ILE A 449 -10.20 -14.22 23.97
CA ILE A 449 -10.45 -15.51 24.61
C ILE A 449 -11.30 -15.26 25.86
N ASN A 450 -12.58 -15.65 25.80
CA ASN A 450 -13.51 -15.44 26.90
C ASN A 450 -13.26 -16.45 28.03
N ALA A 451 -12.35 -16.11 28.93
CA ALA A 451 -12.01 -16.89 30.13
C ALA A 451 -13.01 -16.63 31.28
N ALA A 452 -14.30 -16.85 31.05
CA ALA A 452 -15.31 -16.75 32.11
C ALA A 452 -15.15 -17.85 33.17
N ASP A 453 -14.64 -19.01 32.77
CA ASP A 453 -14.35 -20.16 33.63
C ASP A 453 -12.98 -20.75 33.21
N ALA A 454 -12.00 -20.65 34.12
CA ALA A 454 -10.64 -21.14 33.91
C ALA A 454 -10.59 -22.65 33.69
N TRP A 455 -11.44 -23.38 34.41
CA TRP A 455 -11.47 -24.83 34.36
C TRP A 455 -12.09 -25.33 33.05
N ALA A 456 -13.19 -24.70 32.62
CA ALA A 456 -13.84 -25.04 31.36
C ALA A 456 -12.94 -24.75 30.16
N LEU A 457 -12.17 -23.65 30.21
CA LEU A 457 -11.23 -23.31 29.14
C LEU A 457 -10.06 -24.29 29.12
N PHE A 458 -9.45 -24.59 30.29
CA PHE A 458 -8.36 -25.56 30.39
C PHE A 458 -8.75 -26.93 29.83
N GLN A 459 -9.95 -27.41 30.17
CA GLN A 459 -10.47 -28.69 29.69
C GLN A 459 -10.77 -28.69 28.17
N GLN A 460 -10.89 -27.52 27.54
CA GLN A 460 -11.00 -27.40 26.08
C GLN A 460 -9.64 -27.30 25.38
N LEU A 461 -8.58 -26.98 26.12
CA LEU A 461 -7.21 -26.94 25.61
C LEU A 461 -6.53 -28.32 25.77
N ASP A 462 -6.77 -29.01 26.89
CA ASP A 462 -6.34 -30.38 27.19
C ASP A 462 -7.05 -31.38 26.27
N SER A 463 -6.43 -31.67 25.12
CA SER A 463 -7.04 -32.44 24.04
C SER A 463 -6.89 -33.95 24.26
N ASP A 464 -5.81 -34.35 24.92
CA ASP A 464 -5.47 -35.75 25.20
C ASP A 464 -5.96 -36.23 26.59
N GLY A 465 -6.40 -35.32 27.45
CA GLY A 465 -6.94 -35.58 28.77
C GLY A 465 -5.88 -35.92 29.81
N ASN A 466 -4.62 -35.54 29.58
CA ASN A 466 -3.50 -35.85 30.45
C ASN A 466 -3.37 -34.86 31.65
N HIS A 467 -4.21 -33.82 31.70
CA HIS A 467 -4.20 -32.74 32.70
C HIS A 467 -3.01 -31.78 32.67
N HIS A 468 -2.26 -31.82 31.58
CA HIS A 468 -1.22 -30.89 31.18
C HIS A 468 -1.61 -30.33 29.80
N VAL A 469 -1.19 -29.11 29.51
CA VAL A 469 -1.41 -28.52 28.18
C VAL A 469 -0.05 -28.11 27.65
N ASP A 470 0.39 -28.76 26.58
CA ASP A 470 1.64 -28.41 25.93
C ASP A 470 1.50 -27.14 25.07
N VAL A 471 2.62 -26.64 24.55
CA VAL A 471 2.65 -25.41 23.73
C VAL A 471 1.74 -25.53 22.50
N ASP A 472 1.72 -26.68 21.84
CA ASP A 472 1.00 -26.88 20.59
C ASP A 472 -0.51 -27.05 20.84
N GLU A 473 -0.91 -27.79 21.88
CA GLU A 473 -2.29 -27.88 22.37
C GLU A 473 -2.83 -26.53 22.80
N PHE A 474 -2.03 -25.74 23.52
CA PHE A 474 -2.40 -24.40 23.93
C PHE A 474 -2.63 -23.48 22.73
N LEU A 475 -1.74 -23.53 21.73
CA LEU A 475 -1.83 -22.71 20.52
C LEU A 475 -3.03 -23.11 19.65
N GLU A 476 -3.23 -24.40 19.42
CA GLU A 476 -4.33 -24.92 18.60
C GLU A 476 -5.68 -24.65 19.27
N GLY A 477 -5.78 -24.90 20.57
CA GLY A 477 -6.97 -24.63 21.36
C GLY A 477 -7.31 -23.12 21.41
N CYS A 478 -6.32 -22.25 21.59
CA CYS A 478 -6.55 -20.79 21.53
C CYS A 478 -6.98 -20.33 20.13
N MET A 479 -6.49 -20.95 19.05
CA MET A 479 -6.96 -20.67 17.68
C MET A 479 -8.41 -21.09 17.45
N LEU A 480 -8.83 -22.22 18.03
CA LEU A 480 -10.18 -22.75 17.92
C LEU A 480 -11.20 -21.93 18.70
N LEU A 481 -10.80 -21.41 19.87
CA LEU A 481 -11.65 -20.63 20.76
C LEU A 481 -11.71 -19.14 20.38
N LYS A 482 -10.93 -18.72 19.38
CA LYS A 482 -10.91 -17.33 18.92
C LYS A 482 -12.17 -16.97 18.14
N GLY A 483 -12.94 -16.03 18.68
CA GLY A 483 -14.04 -15.38 18.00
C GLY A 483 -15.31 -16.25 17.85
N PRO A 484 -16.32 -15.78 17.11
CA PRO A 484 -17.58 -16.50 16.93
C PRO A 484 -17.41 -17.71 16.01
N ALA A 485 -18.19 -18.78 16.27
CA ALA A 485 -18.20 -19.99 15.45
C ALA A 485 -18.47 -19.69 13.97
N ARG A 486 -17.63 -20.20 13.06
CA ARG A 486 -17.77 -20.00 11.62
C ARG A 486 -18.77 -20.99 11.04
N SER A 487 -19.27 -20.69 9.84
CA SER A 487 -20.23 -21.56 9.14
C SER A 487 -19.71 -22.97 8.90
N ILE A 488 -18.40 -23.13 8.69
CA ILE A 488 -17.74 -24.43 8.51
C ILE A 488 -17.79 -25.27 9.80
N ASP A 489 -17.59 -24.63 10.96
CA ASP A 489 -17.59 -25.30 12.28
C ASP A 489 -18.99 -25.86 12.58
N VAL A 490 -20.04 -25.07 12.30
CA VAL A 490 -21.44 -25.50 12.44
C VAL A 490 -21.78 -26.67 11.50
N VAL A 491 -21.25 -26.65 10.28
CA VAL A 491 -21.45 -27.74 9.30
C VAL A 491 -20.74 -29.01 9.75
N CYS A 492 -19.52 -28.92 10.29
CA CYS A 492 -18.81 -30.06 10.89
C CYS A 492 -19.61 -30.66 12.05
N ILE A 493 -20.06 -29.84 13.00
CA ILE A 493 -20.92 -30.29 14.12
C ILE A 493 -22.17 -31.00 13.60
N LYS A 494 -22.84 -30.45 12.58
CA LYS A 494 -24.04 -31.06 12.00
C LYS A 494 -23.75 -32.45 11.41
N ARG A 495 -22.59 -32.62 10.76
CA ARG A 495 -22.15 -33.91 10.22
C ARG A 495 -21.83 -34.90 11.34
N ASP A 496 -21.15 -34.47 12.39
CA ASP A 496 -20.78 -35.32 13.52
C ASP A 496 -22.01 -35.76 14.31
N VAL A 497 -22.96 -34.86 14.54
CA VAL A 497 -24.27 -35.17 15.15
C VAL A 497 -25.04 -36.19 14.31
N ALA A 498 -25.01 -36.07 12.99
CA ALA A 498 -25.63 -37.08 12.11
C ALA A 498 -24.92 -38.44 12.22
N GLY A 499 -23.59 -38.46 12.31
CA GLY A 499 -22.81 -39.68 12.53
C GLY A 499 -23.10 -40.34 13.87
N LEU A 500 -23.20 -39.56 14.94
CA LEU A 500 -23.58 -40.04 16.28
C LEU A 500 -24.99 -40.62 16.28
N ARG A 501 -25.94 -39.95 15.63
CA ARG A 501 -27.32 -40.44 15.51
C ARG A 501 -27.37 -41.82 14.83
N MET A 502 -26.61 -42.01 13.75
CA MET A 502 -26.51 -43.31 13.08
C MET A 502 -25.92 -44.40 13.98
N ARG A 503 -24.92 -44.08 14.82
CA ARG A 503 -24.34 -45.04 15.77
C ARG A 503 -25.33 -45.42 16.88
N ILE A 504 -26.08 -44.44 17.40
CA ILE A 504 -27.12 -44.65 18.42
C ILE A 504 -28.24 -45.53 17.86
N ASP A 505 -28.71 -45.25 16.64
CA ASP A 505 -29.76 -46.04 16.00
C ASP A 505 -29.31 -47.51 15.79
N ASN A 506 -28.05 -47.71 15.39
CA ASN A 506 -27.47 -49.05 15.27
C ASN A 506 -27.37 -49.78 16.62
N GLN A 507 -26.93 -49.11 17.69
CA GLN A 507 -26.89 -49.70 19.02
C GLN A 507 -28.30 -50.02 19.55
N GLY A 508 -29.29 -49.16 19.27
CA GLY A 508 -30.69 -49.39 19.61
C GLY A 508 -31.26 -50.63 18.89
N LEU A 509 -30.91 -50.83 17.63
CA LEU A 509 -31.28 -52.04 16.88
C LEU A 509 -30.65 -53.31 17.47
N GLU A 510 -29.37 -53.27 17.83
CA GLU A 510 -28.68 -54.40 18.47
C GLU A 510 -29.26 -54.74 19.85
N LEU A 511 -29.54 -53.74 20.68
CA LEU A 511 -30.22 -53.93 21.97
C LEU A 511 -31.64 -54.49 21.79
N GLY A 512 -32.36 -54.04 20.76
CA GLY A 512 -33.68 -54.57 20.41
C GLY A 512 -33.64 -56.05 20.00
N LYS A 513 -32.61 -56.46 19.25
CA LYS A 513 -32.38 -57.89 18.92
C LYS A 513 -32.06 -58.70 20.18
N LEU A 514 -31.19 -58.19 21.04
CA LEU A 514 -30.81 -58.84 22.30
C LEU A 514 -32.02 -59.03 23.23
N SER A 515 -32.85 -57.99 23.36
CA SER A 515 -34.10 -58.05 24.12
C SER A 515 -35.08 -59.12 23.59
N LYS A 516 -35.29 -59.18 22.27
CA LYS A 516 -36.12 -60.23 21.64
C LYS A 516 -35.57 -61.64 21.88
N ASN A 517 -34.25 -61.80 21.85
CA ASN A 517 -33.61 -63.09 22.12
C ASN A 517 -33.76 -63.51 23.58
N LEU A 518 -33.60 -62.57 24.52
CA LEU A 518 -33.86 -62.80 25.95
C LEU A 518 -35.32 -63.16 26.21
N GLN A 519 -36.27 -62.48 25.57
CA GLN A 519 -37.70 -62.79 25.71
C GLN A 519 -38.01 -64.22 25.26
N LYS A 520 -37.48 -64.64 24.10
CA LYS A 520 -37.63 -66.02 23.62
C LYS A 520 -37.05 -67.05 24.59
N LEU A 521 -35.94 -66.72 25.24
CA LEU A 521 -35.30 -67.59 26.23
C LEU A 521 -36.12 -67.69 27.52
N CYS A 522 -36.68 -66.58 27.99
CA CYS A 522 -37.63 -66.56 29.11
C CYS A 522 -38.91 -67.35 28.80
N ASP A 523 -39.47 -67.20 27.60
CA ASP A 523 -40.66 -67.96 27.18
C ASP A 523 -40.38 -69.47 27.12
N ALA A 524 -39.19 -69.87 26.68
CA ALA A 524 -38.76 -71.27 26.64
C ALA A 524 -38.50 -71.87 28.04
N LEU A 525 -38.17 -71.05 29.04
CA LEU A 525 -37.94 -71.44 30.42
C LEU A 525 -39.23 -71.44 31.27
N ASN A 526 -40.36 -70.96 30.74
CA ASN A 526 -41.63 -70.89 31.47
C ASN A 526 -42.28 -72.29 31.61
N PRO A 527 -42.39 -72.86 32.84
CA PRO A 527 -42.80 -74.25 33.05
C PRO A 527 -44.28 -74.56 32.73
N ALA A 528 -45.11 -73.54 32.47
CA ALA A 528 -46.50 -73.72 32.06
C ALA A 528 -46.67 -74.37 30.66
N SER A 529 -45.61 -74.42 29.84
CA SER A 529 -45.63 -75.02 28.50
C SER A 529 -45.32 -76.53 28.47
N ARG A 530 -44.73 -77.10 29.54
CA ARG A 530 -44.36 -78.53 29.60
C ARG A 530 -45.52 -79.48 29.94
N GLY A 531 -46.73 -78.96 30.18
CA GLY A 531 -47.87 -79.74 30.67
C GLY A 531 -48.84 -80.31 29.63
N LYS A 532 -48.59 -80.18 28.32
CA LYS A 532 -49.59 -80.57 27.28
C LYS A 532 -49.19 -81.69 26.30
N THR A 533 -48.05 -82.35 26.47
CA THR A 533 -47.58 -83.39 25.51
C THR A 533 -47.41 -84.80 26.10
N ALA A 534 -47.99 -85.10 27.26
CA ALA A 534 -47.92 -86.42 27.88
C ALA A 534 -49.30 -87.00 28.18
N ARG A 535 -50.16 -87.13 27.16
CA ARG A 535 -51.38 -87.96 27.25
C ARG A 535 -51.98 -88.27 25.88
N GLU A 536 -51.24 -88.96 25.03
CA GLU A 536 -51.77 -89.70 23.88
C GLU A 536 -50.62 -90.52 23.29
N ASN A 537 -50.55 -91.81 23.63
CA ASN A 537 -50.07 -92.92 22.78
C ASN A 537 -49.69 -94.15 23.62
N CYS A 538 -50.57 -95.16 23.62
CA CYS A 538 -50.33 -96.60 23.36
C CYS A 538 -51.45 -97.47 23.97
N PRO A 539 -51.71 -98.69 23.46
CA PRO A 539 -51.64 -99.15 22.06
C PRO A 539 -52.82 -100.10 21.69
N SER A 540 -52.88 -100.47 20.40
CA SER A 540 -53.30 -101.81 19.97
C SER A 540 -52.30 -102.31 18.94
#